data_AF-A0A848WTH2-F1
#
_entry.id   AF-A0A848WTH2-F1
#
_cell.length_a   1.000
_cell.length_b   1.000
_cell.length_c   1.000
_cell.angle_alpha   90.00
_cell.angle_beta   90.00
_cell.angle_gamma   90.00
#
_symmetry.space_group_name_H-M   'P 1'
#
loop_
_entity.id
_entity.type
_entity.pdbx_description
1 polymer ?
#
loop_
_entity_poly.entity_id
_entity_poly.type
_entity_poly.pdbx_seq_one_letter_code
_entity_poly.pdbx_strand_id
1 'polypeptide(L)'
;MPVSSRSFCLALLVSALSAFAIPAPGGEISTVAGTGERGFDGDSGPGKQAELNNPFGVIVGPDGDVYFCDTGNHVIRKISRKSGKITTVAGTGGVKGYAGDGGPATEAKLFEPYELRFHPGGDLYWVEMQNHLIRKLDARTGIVSTVAGTGEQGFSGDGGPATKATFNRPHSIVFDAAGENLFICDIGNQRIRRLSLETGIVETWCGNGKKDPTPDGAKISPDTPLKGPRALDRDGKGDLWLALREGNEVYRIDMKAGTLHHVAGTGEKGFTGNGGPAKKATLSGPKGVAISPDDRMIYLADTESHTVRAIDLSKNPPTLELIAGDGKKGDGPDAPDPLKCRMARLHGVGVDPITGDLYIGDSETNKIRKITGLPGGKSPKKLGDFETKRFEIGGRKALVTAPEKAAPGNPWMWRCRFYGAFPAADIALLERGWHIAFIDVANEFGGPKAMAAFDEFYAHVTGDEWKLHPKPVMEGFSRGGLPAMNWAIANPDKVAGVYIDAPVLDIHSWPKPSGGKIWQTCLAAHGLTAETADTWKGPLDNLKALASSGVPILSVCGGADPVVPFAENSGILEMRYQKLGGDLTVIVKAACDHHPHSLHDPTPIVEWAERVVADQAGN
;
A
#
# COMPACT_ATOMS: atom_id res chain seq x y z
N MET A 1 81.47 -18.84 -23.55
CA MET A 1 81.86 -17.46 -23.18
C MET A 1 80.86 -16.52 -23.85
N PRO A 2 80.08 -15.72 -23.11
CA PRO A 2 78.82 -15.21 -23.62
C PRO A 2 79.00 -13.96 -24.47
N VAL A 3 78.15 -13.91 -25.50
CA VAL A 3 77.92 -12.85 -26.47
C VAL A 3 77.03 -11.78 -25.81
N SER A 4 77.35 -10.51 -26.01
CA SER A 4 76.52 -9.39 -25.58
C SER A 4 75.31 -9.25 -26.52
N SER A 5 74.10 -9.38 -25.97
CA SER A 5 72.87 -9.00 -26.66
C SER A 5 72.13 -7.95 -25.83
N ARG A 6 71.99 -6.76 -26.42
CA ARG A 6 71.17 -5.66 -25.92
C ARG A 6 69.72 -6.11 -25.82
N SER A 7 69.14 -6.10 -24.61
CA SER A 7 67.69 -6.19 -24.41
C SER A 7 67.12 -4.77 -24.33
N PHE A 8 66.30 -4.42 -25.32
CA PHE A 8 65.39 -3.28 -25.27
C PHE A 8 64.39 -3.51 -24.13
N CYS A 9 64.37 -2.62 -23.12
CA CYS A 9 63.27 -2.53 -22.17
C CYS A 9 62.02 -2.05 -22.91
N LEU A 10 61.14 -2.98 -23.27
CA LEU A 10 59.76 -2.65 -23.63
C LEU A 10 59.00 -2.41 -22.31
N ALA A 11 58.90 -1.15 -21.91
CA ALA A 11 58.00 -0.73 -20.84
C ALA A 11 56.56 -0.93 -21.33
N LEU A 12 55.97 -2.08 -21.00
CA LEU A 12 54.51 -2.27 -21.06
C LEU A 12 53.89 -1.42 -19.95
N LEU A 13 53.54 -0.19 -20.30
CA LEU A 13 52.54 0.60 -19.58
C LEU A 13 51.21 -0.15 -19.69
N VAL A 14 50.97 -1.06 -18.76
CA VAL A 14 49.60 -1.46 -18.43
C VAL A 14 49.03 -0.26 -17.69
N SER A 15 48.33 0.60 -18.43
CA SER A 15 47.43 1.56 -17.81
C SER A 15 46.40 0.75 -17.02
N ALA A 16 46.55 0.74 -15.70
CA ALA A 16 45.45 0.42 -14.83
C ALA A 16 44.37 1.48 -15.11
N LEU A 17 43.39 1.14 -15.95
CA LEU A 17 42.14 1.86 -16.00
C LEU A 17 41.53 1.76 -14.60
N SER A 18 41.75 2.83 -13.84
CA SER A 18 41.03 3.17 -12.64
C SER A 18 39.54 2.99 -12.89
N ALA A 19 38.92 2.27 -11.96
CA ALA A 19 37.51 1.95 -11.85
C ALA A 19 36.60 3.00 -12.51
N PHE A 20 35.74 2.54 -13.43
CA PHE A 20 34.54 3.27 -13.78
C PHE A 20 33.72 3.44 -12.50
N ALA A 21 33.68 4.66 -11.97
CA ALA A 21 32.64 5.05 -11.03
C ALA A 21 31.32 5.02 -11.79
N ILE A 22 30.55 3.95 -11.61
CA ILE A 22 29.16 3.89 -12.07
C ILE A 22 28.40 4.92 -11.23
N PRO A 23 27.71 5.91 -11.84
CA PRO A 23 26.86 6.79 -11.06
C PRO A 23 25.77 5.93 -10.40
N ALA A 24 25.69 5.99 -9.08
CA ALA A 24 24.62 5.37 -8.33
C ALA A 24 23.26 5.90 -8.80
N PRO A 25 22.18 5.11 -8.67
CA PRO A 25 20.84 5.57 -9.04
C PRO A 25 20.57 6.89 -8.31
N GLY A 26 20.25 7.92 -9.10
CA GLY A 26 20.06 9.27 -8.59
C GLY A 26 18.98 9.34 -7.50
N GLY A 27 18.97 10.45 -6.78
CA GLY A 27 17.92 10.78 -5.82
C GLY A 27 18.31 11.93 -4.91
N GLU A 28 17.39 12.42 -4.11
CA GLU A 28 17.65 13.42 -3.07
C GLU A 28 17.19 12.87 -1.73
N ILE A 29 18.06 12.91 -0.72
CA ILE A 29 17.72 12.51 0.64
C ILE A 29 17.43 13.73 1.51
N SER A 30 16.32 13.68 2.24
CA SER A 30 15.93 14.74 3.18
C SER A 30 15.30 14.17 4.44
N THR A 31 15.38 14.93 5.54
CA THR A 31 14.74 14.60 6.81
C THR A 31 13.29 15.11 6.79
N VAL A 32 12.33 14.22 7.08
CA VAL A 32 10.89 14.55 7.14
C VAL A 32 10.35 14.59 8.57
N ALA A 33 11.00 13.89 9.51
CA ALA A 33 10.78 14.05 10.94
C ALA A 33 12.02 13.72 11.76
N GLY A 34 12.07 14.24 12.99
CA GLY A 34 13.18 14.03 13.91
C GLY A 34 14.19 15.16 13.89
N THR A 35 14.57 15.64 15.08
CA THR A 35 15.61 16.67 15.27
C THR A 35 17.03 16.09 15.27
N GLY A 36 17.18 14.79 15.51
CA GLY A 36 18.46 14.17 15.88
C GLY A 36 18.52 13.79 17.36
N GLU A 37 17.79 14.53 18.20
CA GLU A 37 17.75 14.33 19.64
C GLU A 37 16.75 13.25 20.04
N ARG A 38 17.15 12.43 21.00
CA ARG A 38 16.31 11.37 21.54
C ARG A 38 15.31 11.95 22.54
N GLY A 39 14.03 11.81 22.26
CA GLY A 39 12.96 12.24 23.19
C GLY A 39 11.57 12.02 22.61
N PHE A 40 10.54 12.53 23.31
CA PHE A 40 9.13 12.45 22.90
C PHE A 40 8.48 13.83 23.06
N ASP A 41 8.53 14.64 22.00
CA ASP A 41 7.94 15.98 21.96
C ASP A 41 7.46 16.34 20.53
N GLY A 42 6.76 17.47 20.40
CA GLY A 42 6.40 18.10 19.12
C GLY A 42 5.10 17.59 18.50
N ASP A 43 4.26 16.86 19.25
CA ASP A 43 2.98 16.38 18.75
C ASP A 43 2.05 17.52 18.32
N SER A 44 1.33 17.33 17.23
CA SER A 44 0.57 18.35 16.49
C SER A 44 1.39 19.48 15.85
N GLY A 45 2.71 19.52 16.08
CA GLY A 45 3.66 20.46 15.49
C GLY A 45 4.33 19.94 14.22
N PRO A 46 5.30 20.68 13.65
CA PRO A 46 6.06 20.24 12.47
C PRO A 46 6.92 19.01 12.78
N GLY A 47 6.85 17.96 11.95
CA GLY A 47 7.57 16.72 12.16
C GLY A 47 9.09 16.88 12.27
N LYS A 48 9.68 17.83 11.52
CA LYS A 48 11.13 18.13 11.59
C LYS A 48 11.59 18.72 12.92
N GLN A 49 10.67 19.18 13.76
CA GLN A 49 10.96 19.74 15.09
C GLN A 49 10.61 18.76 16.22
N ALA A 50 10.04 17.60 15.89
CA ALA A 50 9.68 16.60 16.88
C ALA A 50 10.89 15.77 17.30
N GLU A 51 10.96 15.46 18.59
CA GLU A 51 11.92 14.49 19.12
C GLU A 51 11.36 13.08 18.91
N LEU A 52 12.22 12.19 18.42
CA LEU A 52 11.92 10.78 18.19
C LEU A 52 12.89 9.91 18.99
N ASN A 53 12.62 8.62 19.11
CA ASN A 53 13.50 7.70 19.81
C ASN A 53 13.50 6.33 19.11
N ASN A 54 14.55 6.07 18.34
CA ASN A 54 14.69 4.82 17.58
C ASN A 54 13.47 4.52 16.68
N PRO A 55 13.16 5.38 15.68
CA PRO A 55 12.12 5.07 14.71
C PRO A 55 12.48 3.81 13.90
N PHE A 56 11.56 2.84 13.84
CA PHE A 56 11.72 1.57 13.10
C PHE A 56 10.81 1.52 11.87
N GLY A 57 9.86 0.58 11.82
CA GLY A 57 8.95 0.38 10.69
C GLY A 57 8.34 1.70 10.24
N VAL A 58 8.35 1.94 8.94
CA VAL A 58 7.84 3.16 8.31
C VAL A 58 7.12 2.75 7.03
N ILE A 59 5.90 3.24 6.84
CA ILE A 59 5.06 2.94 5.67
C ILE A 59 4.28 4.19 5.25
N VAL A 60 3.80 4.21 4.02
CA VAL A 60 2.81 5.19 3.60
C VAL A 60 1.42 4.58 3.73
N GLY A 61 0.51 5.29 4.42
CA GLY A 61 -0.85 4.85 4.65
C GLY A 61 -1.77 5.06 3.44
N PRO A 62 -2.99 4.52 3.48
CA PRO A 62 -3.98 4.68 2.40
C PRO A 62 -4.47 6.12 2.24
N ASP A 63 -4.31 6.96 3.28
CA ASP A 63 -4.52 8.41 3.25
C ASP A 63 -3.35 9.19 2.62
N GLY A 64 -2.27 8.48 2.28
CA GLY A 64 -1.04 9.02 1.73
C GLY A 64 -0.06 9.55 2.77
N ASP A 65 -0.39 9.56 4.06
CA ASP A 65 0.49 10.05 5.12
C ASP A 65 1.54 9.01 5.52
N VAL A 66 2.62 9.44 6.17
CA VAL A 66 3.75 8.55 6.55
C VAL A 66 3.56 8.09 7.98
N TYR A 67 3.34 6.79 8.20
CA TYR A 67 3.18 6.19 9.52
C TYR A 67 4.46 5.47 9.92
N PHE A 68 4.83 5.54 11.19
CA PHE A 68 6.01 4.87 11.68
C PHE A 68 5.92 4.48 13.16
N CYS A 69 6.68 3.46 13.53
CA CYS A 69 6.90 3.06 14.92
C CYS A 69 7.98 3.95 15.54
N ASP A 70 7.61 4.80 16.49
CA ASP A 70 8.55 5.52 17.35
C ASP A 70 8.90 4.62 18.54
N THR A 71 9.67 3.56 18.23
CA THR A 71 9.82 2.34 19.02
C THR A 71 10.20 2.58 20.47
N GLY A 72 11.20 3.44 20.68
CA GLY A 72 11.73 3.77 21.99
C GLY A 72 10.83 4.69 22.81
N ASN A 73 9.85 5.33 22.16
CA ASN A 73 8.79 6.11 22.82
C ASN A 73 7.50 5.31 22.99
N HIS A 74 7.47 4.06 22.51
CA HIS A 74 6.34 3.14 22.66
C HIS A 74 5.03 3.69 22.06
N VAL A 75 5.15 4.35 20.90
CA VAL A 75 4.01 4.90 20.16
C VAL A 75 4.13 4.63 18.67
N ILE A 76 2.98 4.68 17.99
CA ILE A 76 2.91 4.80 16.54
C ILE A 76 2.57 6.26 16.24
N ARG A 77 3.34 6.89 15.35
CA ARG A 77 3.12 8.28 14.93
C ARG A 77 2.91 8.34 13.43
N LYS A 78 2.27 9.41 12.97
CA LYS A 78 2.15 9.72 11.55
C LYS A 78 2.57 11.15 11.25
N ILE A 79 3.07 11.38 10.04
CA ILE A 79 3.41 12.68 9.47
C ILE A 79 2.46 12.96 8.32
N SER A 80 1.70 14.04 8.45
CA SER A 80 0.90 14.56 7.36
C SER A 80 1.79 15.05 6.24
N ARG A 81 1.74 14.45 5.05
CA ARG A 81 2.58 14.91 3.92
C ARG A 81 2.14 16.27 3.39
N LYS A 82 0.84 16.58 3.53
CA LYS A 82 0.27 17.86 3.10
C LYS A 82 0.69 19.02 4.01
N SER A 83 0.66 18.81 5.33
CA SER A 83 0.90 19.88 6.31
C SER A 83 2.28 19.83 6.98
N GLY A 84 2.99 18.70 6.86
CA GLY A 84 4.22 18.42 7.58
C GLY A 84 4.02 18.17 9.08
N LYS A 85 2.78 18.10 9.58
CA LYS A 85 2.50 17.92 11.01
C LYS A 85 2.65 16.48 11.45
N ILE A 86 3.21 16.26 12.63
CA ILE A 86 3.29 14.94 13.25
C ILE A 86 2.21 14.76 14.31
N THR A 87 1.66 13.55 14.43
CA THR A 87 0.63 13.22 15.44
C THR A 87 0.79 11.78 15.92
N THR A 88 0.51 11.52 17.19
CA THR A 88 0.39 10.17 17.74
C THR A 88 -0.90 9.50 17.26
N VAL A 89 -0.76 8.27 16.75
CA VAL A 89 -1.87 7.42 16.25
C VAL A 89 -2.25 6.39 17.30
N ALA A 90 -1.26 5.82 17.98
CA ALA A 90 -1.47 4.84 19.05
C ALA A 90 -0.38 4.94 20.11
N GLY A 91 -0.74 4.68 21.37
CA GLY A 91 0.15 4.72 22.52
C GLY A 91 0.13 6.02 23.32
N THR A 92 0.61 5.94 24.56
CA THR A 92 0.53 7.03 25.55
C THR A 92 1.83 7.81 25.74
N GLY A 93 2.85 7.58 24.90
CA GLY A 93 4.09 8.37 24.87
C GLY A 93 5.00 8.15 26.07
N GLY A 94 6.14 7.48 25.88
CA GLY A 94 7.13 7.25 26.94
C GLY A 94 6.69 6.26 28.04
N VAL A 95 5.45 5.77 28.00
CA VAL A 95 4.91 4.78 28.95
C VAL A 95 4.83 3.41 28.29
N LYS A 96 5.76 2.51 28.62
CA LYS A 96 5.69 1.11 28.20
C LYS A 96 4.61 0.34 28.96
N GLY A 97 3.98 -0.63 28.29
CA GLY A 97 3.13 -1.63 28.94
C GLY A 97 2.22 -2.34 27.94
N TYR A 98 1.27 -3.13 28.45
CA TYR A 98 0.22 -3.77 27.67
C TYR A 98 -1.13 -3.49 28.33
N ALA A 99 -1.91 -2.58 27.74
CA ALA A 99 -3.25 -2.22 28.22
C ALA A 99 -4.06 -1.51 27.11
N GLY A 100 -5.35 -1.30 27.35
CA GLY A 100 -6.23 -0.45 26.53
C GLY A 100 -7.06 -1.17 25.47
N ASP A 101 -7.05 -2.50 25.42
CA ASP A 101 -7.94 -3.24 24.52
C ASP A 101 -9.41 -2.88 24.75
N GLY A 102 -10.14 -2.63 23.66
CA GLY A 102 -11.51 -2.14 23.67
C GLY A 102 -11.65 -0.62 23.84
N GLY A 103 -10.56 0.10 24.07
CA GLY A 103 -10.54 1.56 24.19
C GLY A 103 -9.84 2.27 23.01
N PRO A 104 -9.75 3.62 23.05
CA PRO A 104 -9.08 4.41 22.02
C PRO A 104 -7.58 4.05 21.90
N ALA A 105 -7.07 3.99 20.68
CA ALA A 105 -5.66 3.66 20.43
C ALA A 105 -4.66 4.60 21.12
N THR A 106 -4.99 5.88 21.26
CA THR A 106 -4.15 6.89 21.93
C THR A 106 -4.09 6.74 23.44
N GLU A 107 -4.93 5.88 24.03
CA GLU A 107 -4.93 5.58 25.47
C GLU A 107 -4.29 4.21 25.79
N ALA A 108 -4.00 3.40 24.76
CA ALA A 108 -3.34 2.12 24.95
C ALA A 108 -1.90 2.27 25.44
N LYS A 109 -1.44 1.29 26.21
CA LYS A 109 -0.02 1.13 26.52
C LYS A 109 0.55 0.12 25.53
N LEU A 110 1.63 0.53 24.87
CA LEU A 110 2.39 -0.29 23.94
C LEU A 110 3.77 -0.55 24.55
N PHE A 111 4.47 -1.58 24.06
CA PHE A 111 5.85 -1.84 24.42
C PHE A 111 6.63 -2.24 23.18
N GLU A 112 7.42 -1.27 22.70
CA GLU A 112 8.35 -1.46 21.60
C GLU A 112 7.59 -1.97 20.34
N PRO A 113 6.73 -1.12 19.73
CA PRO A 113 6.18 -1.41 18.42
C PRO A 113 7.32 -1.38 17.39
N TYR A 114 7.45 -2.41 16.55
CA TYR A 114 8.60 -2.54 15.64
C TYR A 114 8.24 -2.42 14.17
N GLU A 115 7.07 -2.92 13.77
CA GLU A 115 6.58 -2.89 12.39
C GLU A 115 5.07 -2.69 12.37
N LEU A 116 4.59 -2.07 11.29
CA LEU A 116 3.18 -1.81 11.04
C LEU A 116 2.82 -2.08 9.58
N ARG A 117 1.57 -2.47 9.32
CA ARG A 117 0.97 -2.65 8.00
C ARG A 117 -0.50 -2.29 8.02
N PHE A 118 -0.98 -1.65 6.96
CA PHE A 118 -2.41 -1.51 6.72
C PHE A 118 -2.94 -2.79 6.09
N HIS A 119 -4.06 -3.28 6.62
CA HIS A 119 -4.89 -4.27 5.96
C HIS A 119 -5.58 -3.62 4.74
N PRO A 120 -5.84 -4.34 3.63
CA PRO A 120 -6.56 -3.78 2.48
C PRO A 120 -7.91 -3.13 2.83
N GLY A 121 -8.59 -3.62 3.88
CA GLY A 121 -9.81 -3.03 4.44
C GLY A 121 -9.64 -1.69 5.19
N GLY A 122 -8.42 -1.21 5.40
CA GLY A 122 -8.10 0.09 6.00
C GLY A 122 -7.63 0.06 7.46
N ASP A 123 -7.82 -1.07 8.16
CA ASP A 123 -7.35 -1.25 9.55
C ASP A 123 -5.82 -1.26 9.65
N LEU A 124 -5.27 -0.70 10.73
CA LEU A 124 -3.83 -0.68 10.98
C LEU A 124 -3.43 -1.80 11.93
N TYR A 125 -2.47 -2.63 11.52
CA TYR A 125 -1.91 -3.69 12.34
C TYR A 125 -0.46 -3.37 12.68
N TRP A 126 -0.03 -3.73 13.88
CA TRP A 126 1.38 -3.61 14.27
C TRP A 126 1.79 -4.72 15.20
N VAL A 127 3.10 -4.92 15.24
CA VAL A 127 3.74 -5.87 16.14
C VAL A 127 4.31 -5.13 17.33
N GLU A 128 4.05 -5.63 18.52
CA GLU A 128 4.74 -5.22 19.74
C GLU A 128 5.74 -6.29 20.13
N MET A 129 7.03 -6.05 19.86
CA MET A 129 8.06 -7.08 20.01
C MET A 129 8.16 -7.54 21.48
N GLN A 130 8.16 -6.59 22.43
CA GLN A 130 8.40 -6.89 23.83
C GLN A 130 7.14 -7.32 24.59
N ASN A 131 5.96 -7.01 24.04
CA ASN A 131 4.69 -7.60 24.51
C ASN A 131 4.38 -8.94 23.81
N HIS A 132 5.18 -9.38 22.85
CA HIS A 132 5.03 -10.69 22.20
C HIS A 132 3.66 -10.91 21.52
N LEU A 133 3.13 -9.85 20.91
CA LEU A 133 1.77 -9.86 20.35
C LEU A 133 1.64 -8.97 19.12
N ILE A 134 0.50 -9.11 18.45
CA ILE A 134 0.06 -8.31 17.31
C ILE A 134 -1.20 -7.58 17.72
N ARG A 135 -1.23 -6.26 17.51
CA ARG A 135 -2.39 -5.41 17.76
C ARG A 135 -3.02 -4.97 16.44
N LYS A 136 -4.28 -4.56 16.54
CA LYS A 136 -5.10 -3.96 15.50
C LYS A 136 -5.69 -2.65 16.02
N LEU A 137 -5.64 -1.62 15.20
CA LEU A 137 -6.47 -0.41 15.31
C LEU A 137 -7.56 -0.51 14.25
N ASP A 138 -8.80 -0.56 14.73
CA ASP A 138 -9.98 -0.48 13.89
C ASP A 138 -10.11 0.95 13.32
N ALA A 139 -10.01 1.07 12.01
CA ALA A 139 -9.96 2.35 11.32
C ALA A 139 -11.27 3.16 11.45
N ARG A 140 -12.39 2.49 11.71
CA ARG A 140 -13.72 3.09 11.78
C ARG A 140 -14.02 3.64 13.18
N THR A 141 -13.66 2.88 14.20
CA THR A 141 -14.01 3.17 15.60
C THR A 141 -12.87 3.83 16.37
N GLY A 142 -11.64 3.72 15.88
CA GLY A 142 -10.45 4.16 16.61
C GLY A 142 -10.09 3.26 17.80
N ILE A 143 -10.73 2.09 17.89
CA ILE A 143 -10.54 1.13 18.99
C ILE A 143 -9.36 0.21 18.69
N VAL A 144 -8.53 -0.01 19.71
CA VAL A 144 -7.43 -0.97 19.67
C VAL A 144 -7.84 -2.32 20.26
N SER A 145 -7.32 -3.40 19.68
CA SER A 145 -7.50 -4.77 20.18
C SER A 145 -6.26 -5.63 19.91
N THR A 146 -6.10 -6.73 20.67
CA THR A 146 -5.11 -7.78 20.41
C THR A 146 -5.69 -8.82 19.46
N VAL A 147 -5.01 -9.10 18.36
CA VAL A 147 -5.46 -10.10 17.35
C VAL A 147 -4.68 -11.40 17.42
N ALA A 148 -3.46 -11.38 17.95
CA ALA A 148 -2.66 -12.58 18.18
C ALA A 148 -1.64 -12.33 19.29
N GLY A 149 -1.33 -13.38 20.06
CA GLY A 149 -0.42 -13.29 21.21
C GLY A 149 -1.16 -13.16 22.55
N THR A 150 -0.61 -13.78 23.58
CA THR A 150 -1.13 -13.71 24.96
C THR A 150 -0.45 -12.64 25.82
N GLY A 151 0.64 -12.04 25.34
CA GLY A 151 1.54 -11.24 26.17
C GLY A 151 2.75 -12.02 26.70
N GLU A 152 2.68 -13.35 26.70
CA GLU A 152 3.75 -14.20 27.23
C GLU A 152 4.74 -14.62 26.14
N GLN A 153 6.03 -14.58 26.49
CA GLN A 153 7.10 -15.06 25.62
C GLN A 153 7.02 -16.58 25.50
N GLY A 154 6.95 -17.11 24.28
CA GLY A 154 7.01 -18.56 24.07
C GLY A 154 6.71 -19.00 22.65
N PHE A 155 6.51 -20.30 22.47
CA PHE A 155 6.04 -20.90 21.23
C PHE A 155 4.93 -21.92 21.54
N SER A 156 3.69 -21.61 21.17
CA SER A 156 2.54 -22.48 21.40
C SER A 156 1.34 -22.05 20.53
N GLY A 157 0.27 -22.87 20.53
CA GLY A 157 -1.04 -22.50 19.98
C GLY A 157 -1.23 -22.68 18.47
N ASP A 158 -0.29 -23.32 17.76
CA ASP A 158 -0.49 -23.68 16.35
C ASP A 158 -1.73 -24.57 16.17
N GLY A 159 -2.54 -24.27 15.15
CA GLY A 159 -3.83 -24.90 14.87
C GLY A 159 -4.99 -24.41 15.75
N GLY A 160 -4.73 -23.47 16.68
CA GLY A 160 -5.72 -22.91 17.59
C GLY A 160 -5.92 -21.40 17.45
N PRO A 161 -6.77 -20.79 18.31
CA PRO A 161 -7.02 -19.36 18.28
C PRO A 161 -5.75 -18.53 18.51
N ALA A 162 -5.50 -17.56 17.65
CA ALA A 162 -4.28 -16.76 17.65
C ALA A 162 -4.09 -15.93 18.93
N THR A 163 -5.19 -15.50 19.55
CA THR A 163 -5.19 -14.78 20.84
C THR A 163 -4.78 -15.66 22.03
N LYS A 164 -4.69 -16.98 21.84
CA LYS A 164 -4.21 -17.94 22.86
C LYS A 164 -2.81 -18.47 22.56
N ALA A 165 -2.22 -18.11 21.42
CA ALA A 165 -0.88 -18.51 21.05
C ALA A 165 0.17 -17.60 21.71
N THR A 166 1.29 -18.16 22.14
CA THR A 166 2.46 -17.38 22.57
C THR A 166 3.40 -17.16 21.38
N PHE A 167 3.99 -15.96 21.29
CA PHE A 167 5.04 -15.63 20.33
C PHE A 167 6.33 -15.28 21.08
N ASN A 168 7.46 -15.25 20.37
CA ASN A 168 8.73 -14.87 20.94
C ASN A 168 9.34 -13.76 20.10
N ARG A 169 9.13 -12.52 20.58
CA ARG A 169 9.63 -11.30 19.94
C ARG A 169 9.21 -11.17 18.47
N PRO A 170 7.92 -11.27 18.12
CA PRO A 170 7.50 -11.06 16.73
C PRO A 170 8.06 -9.72 16.21
N HIS A 171 8.35 -9.65 14.90
CA HIS A 171 8.99 -8.45 14.32
C HIS A 171 8.22 -7.87 13.13
N SER A 172 8.33 -8.51 11.96
CA SER A 172 7.71 -8.03 10.73
C SER A 172 6.41 -8.77 10.47
N ILE A 173 5.45 -8.06 9.86
CA ILE A 173 4.18 -8.58 9.42
C ILE A 173 3.90 -8.15 7.97
N VAL A 174 3.18 -8.97 7.22
CA VAL A 174 2.69 -8.64 5.88
C VAL A 174 1.40 -9.42 5.59
N PHE A 175 0.45 -8.79 4.91
CA PHE A 175 -0.76 -9.46 4.42
C PHE A 175 -0.48 -10.19 3.11
N ASP A 176 -1.23 -11.25 2.83
CA ASP A 176 -1.39 -11.71 1.45
C ASP A 176 -2.14 -10.67 0.59
N ALA A 177 -2.27 -10.98 -0.70
CA ALA A 177 -2.98 -10.12 -1.64
C ALA A 177 -4.41 -9.84 -1.23
N ALA A 178 -5.15 -10.89 -0.90
CA ALA A 178 -6.55 -10.79 -0.54
C ALA A 178 -6.79 -10.10 0.82
N GLY A 179 -5.77 -9.97 1.67
CA GLY A 179 -5.90 -9.54 3.05
C GLY A 179 -6.43 -10.63 4.00
N GLU A 180 -6.61 -11.86 3.51
CA GLU A 180 -7.18 -12.97 4.27
C GLU A 180 -6.20 -13.54 5.31
N ASN A 181 -4.90 -13.44 5.02
CA ASN A 181 -3.86 -13.98 5.89
C ASN A 181 -2.81 -12.93 6.25
N LEU A 182 -2.41 -12.92 7.53
CA LEU A 182 -1.29 -12.15 8.04
C LEU A 182 -0.10 -13.08 8.33
N PHE A 183 1.02 -12.87 7.64
CA PHE A 183 2.27 -13.56 7.89
C PHE A 183 3.09 -12.77 8.93
N ILE A 184 3.62 -13.48 9.93
CA ILE A 184 4.26 -12.92 11.12
C ILE A 184 5.64 -13.55 11.27
N CYS A 185 6.69 -12.75 11.20
CA CYS A 185 8.04 -13.18 11.56
C CYS A 185 8.17 -13.32 13.09
N ASP A 186 8.01 -14.54 13.60
CA ASP A 186 8.17 -14.90 15.01
C ASP A 186 9.66 -15.21 15.29
N ILE A 187 10.47 -14.15 15.32
CA ILE A 187 11.92 -14.25 15.10
C ILE A 187 12.65 -14.97 16.24
N GLY A 188 12.15 -14.88 17.48
CA GLY A 188 12.71 -15.61 18.61
C GLY A 188 12.52 -17.11 18.47
N ASN A 189 11.47 -17.52 17.73
CA ASN A 189 11.13 -18.91 17.42
C ASN A 189 11.58 -19.34 16.01
N GLN A 190 12.36 -18.52 15.29
CA GLN A 190 12.97 -18.82 13.98
C GLN A 190 11.97 -19.36 12.94
N ARG A 191 10.82 -18.69 12.82
CA ARG A 191 9.75 -19.09 11.91
C ARG A 191 8.90 -17.92 11.46
N ILE A 192 8.16 -18.14 10.39
CA ILE A 192 7.04 -17.33 9.93
C ILE A 192 5.76 -18.07 10.31
N ARG A 193 4.89 -17.43 11.08
CA ARG A 193 3.56 -17.94 11.42
C ARG A 193 2.52 -17.23 10.56
N ARG A 194 1.47 -17.95 10.17
CA ARG A 194 0.34 -17.42 9.41
C ARG A 194 -0.88 -17.34 10.32
N LEU A 195 -1.54 -16.19 10.35
CA LEU A 195 -2.83 -15.96 10.96
C LEU A 195 -3.89 -15.82 9.85
N SER A 196 -4.90 -16.69 9.85
CA SER A 196 -6.11 -16.49 9.05
C SER A 196 -7.02 -15.48 9.75
N LEU A 197 -7.33 -14.35 9.10
CA LEU A 197 -8.22 -13.34 9.67
C LEU A 197 -9.68 -13.79 9.71
N GLU A 198 -10.09 -14.66 8.79
CA GLU A 198 -11.45 -15.22 8.76
C GLU A 198 -11.70 -16.15 9.96
N THR A 199 -10.79 -17.09 10.20
CA THR A 199 -10.98 -18.13 11.23
C THR A 199 -10.40 -17.74 12.60
N GLY A 200 -9.48 -16.76 12.63
CA GLY A 200 -8.72 -16.41 13.82
C GLY A 200 -7.70 -17.47 14.24
N ILE A 201 -7.38 -18.44 13.37
CA ILE A 201 -6.43 -19.53 13.64
C ILE A 201 -5.02 -19.12 13.25
N VAL A 202 -4.04 -19.46 14.08
CA VAL A 202 -2.61 -19.30 13.78
C VAL A 202 -1.92 -20.65 13.62
N GLU A 203 -0.92 -20.71 12.74
CA GLU A 203 -0.06 -21.88 12.56
C GLU A 203 1.36 -21.51 12.13
N THR A 204 2.33 -22.41 12.31
CA THR A 204 3.64 -22.30 11.67
C THR A 204 3.47 -22.54 10.17
N TRP A 205 3.78 -21.52 9.38
CA TRP A 205 3.69 -21.60 7.92
C TRP A 205 5.02 -22.01 7.29
N CYS A 206 6.13 -21.46 7.78
CA CYS A 206 7.47 -21.83 7.36
C CYS A 206 8.47 -21.65 8.52
N GLY A 207 9.39 -22.57 8.74
CA GLY A 207 10.40 -22.45 9.80
C GLY A 207 10.33 -23.53 10.87
N ASN A 208 11.42 -24.29 11.02
CA ASN A 208 11.52 -25.39 12.00
C ASN A 208 12.04 -25.01 13.38
N GLY A 209 12.25 -23.72 13.64
CA GLY A 209 12.78 -23.25 14.92
C GLY A 209 14.30 -23.27 15.08
N LYS A 210 15.05 -23.74 14.08
CA LYS A 210 16.52 -23.78 14.11
C LYS A 210 17.14 -22.66 13.29
N LYS A 211 18.31 -22.19 13.74
CA LYS A 211 19.14 -21.17 13.05
C LYS A 211 20.07 -21.79 12.00
N ASP A 212 19.60 -22.83 11.32
CA ASP A 212 20.36 -23.52 10.28
C ASP A 212 20.25 -22.76 8.95
N PRO A 213 21.24 -22.86 8.05
CA PRO A 213 21.16 -22.25 6.71
C PRO A 213 19.88 -22.65 5.96
N THR A 214 19.24 -21.68 5.31
CA THR A 214 18.05 -21.91 4.48
C THR A 214 18.48 -22.42 3.10
N PRO A 215 18.01 -23.59 2.63
CA PRO A 215 18.38 -24.08 1.31
C PRO A 215 17.67 -23.31 0.18
N ASP A 216 18.38 -23.02 -0.91
CA ASP A 216 17.79 -22.52 -2.15
C ASP A 216 16.88 -23.58 -2.79
N GLY A 217 15.66 -23.19 -3.17
CA GLY A 217 14.61 -24.09 -3.67
C GLY A 217 13.87 -24.87 -2.58
N ALA A 218 14.08 -24.58 -1.29
CA ALA A 218 13.35 -25.24 -0.20
C ALA A 218 11.83 -24.98 -0.32
N LYS A 219 11.02 -25.96 0.11
CA LYS A 219 9.56 -25.79 0.17
C LYS A 219 9.17 -24.87 1.33
N ILE A 220 8.05 -24.20 1.20
CA ILE A 220 7.35 -23.57 2.33
C ILE A 220 6.84 -24.70 3.23
N SER A 221 7.40 -24.82 4.43
CA SER A 221 7.10 -25.94 5.33
C SER A 221 7.52 -25.62 6.78
N PRO A 222 6.79 -26.15 7.78
CA PRO A 222 7.24 -26.14 9.17
C PRO A 222 8.59 -26.83 9.41
N ASP A 223 9.09 -27.65 8.47
CA ASP A 223 10.38 -28.33 8.59
C ASP A 223 11.54 -27.57 7.94
N THR A 224 11.25 -26.53 7.15
CA THR A 224 12.28 -25.73 6.45
C THR A 224 13.01 -24.84 7.46
N PRO A 225 14.36 -24.88 7.53
CA PRO A 225 15.10 -23.99 8.42
C PRO A 225 15.13 -22.56 7.88
N LEU A 226 14.88 -21.59 8.76
CA LEU A 226 14.98 -20.16 8.46
C LEU A 226 16.05 -19.52 9.35
N LYS A 227 17.16 -19.09 8.75
CA LYS A 227 18.28 -18.49 9.49
C LYS A 227 18.02 -17.02 9.83
N GLY A 228 17.09 -16.79 10.75
CA GLY A 228 16.78 -15.45 11.23
C GLY A 228 15.78 -14.69 10.37
N PRO A 229 14.57 -15.22 10.14
CA PRO A 229 13.54 -14.50 9.38
C PRO A 229 13.25 -13.18 10.08
N ARG A 230 13.47 -12.04 9.40
CA ARG A 230 13.46 -10.72 10.05
C ARG A 230 12.43 -9.77 9.47
N ALA A 231 12.41 -9.63 8.15
CA ALA A 231 11.55 -8.68 7.46
C ALA A 231 10.88 -9.33 6.25
N LEU A 232 9.61 -8.99 6.03
CA LEU A 232 8.80 -9.41 4.90
C LEU A 232 8.20 -8.19 4.20
N ASP A 233 8.11 -8.27 2.88
CA ASP A 233 7.26 -7.39 2.06
C ASP A 233 6.69 -8.16 0.86
N ARG A 234 5.59 -7.69 0.28
CA ARG A 234 4.86 -8.37 -0.81
C ARG A 234 5.00 -7.60 -2.11
N ASP A 235 5.33 -8.31 -3.19
CA ASP A 235 5.36 -7.70 -4.54
C ASP A 235 3.97 -7.71 -5.21
N GLY A 236 3.82 -6.98 -6.31
CA GLY A 236 2.56 -6.87 -7.06
C GLY A 236 2.05 -8.18 -7.66
N LYS A 237 2.87 -9.26 -7.67
CA LYS A 237 2.47 -10.60 -8.11
C LYS A 237 2.00 -11.48 -6.94
N GLY A 238 2.15 -10.99 -5.71
CA GLY A 238 1.81 -11.69 -4.50
C GLY A 238 2.95 -12.54 -3.94
N ASP A 239 4.15 -12.54 -4.52
CA ASP A 239 5.31 -13.21 -3.92
C ASP A 239 5.79 -12.41 -2.69
N LEU A 240 6.40 -13.10 -1.72
CA LEU A 240 6.96 -12.45 -0.53
C LEU A 240 8.48 -12.35 -0.62
N TRP A 241 9.04 -11.23 -0.21
CA TRP A 241 10.48 -11.02 -0.08
C TRP A 241 10.89 -11.10 1.38
N LEU A 242 11.80 -12.02 1.70
CA LEU A 242 12.24 -12.34 3.05
C LEU A 242 13.70 -11.95 3.25
N ALA A 243 13.97 -11.03 4.17
CA ALA A 243 15.32 -10.77 4.67
C ALA A 243 15.63 -11.69 5.87
N LEU A 244 16.72 -12.45 5.75
CA LEU A 244 17.27 -13.28 6.82
C LEU A 244 18.42 -12.54 7.51
N ARG A 245 18.19 -12.08 8.74
CA ARG A 245 19.16 -11.26 9.48
C ARG A 245 20.42 -12.04 9.84
N GLU A 246 20.26 -13.17 10.53
CA GLU A 246 21.37 -14.04 10.92
C GLU A 246 21.97 -14.78 9.71
N GLY A 247 21.20 -14.91 8.63
CA GLY A 247 21.65 -15.42 7.34
C GLY A 247 22.52 -14.42 6.57
N ASN A 248 22.30 -13.10 6.67
CA ASN A 248 22.85 -12.11 5.73
C ASN A 248 22.47 -12.43 4.28
N GLU A 249 21.23 -12.90 4.07
CA GLU A 249 20.69 -13.33 2.79
C GLU A 249 19.27 -12.79 2.60
N VAL A 250 18.85 -12.68 1.35
CA VAL A 250 17.50 -12.29 0.94
C VAL A 250 16.92 -13.35 0.01
N TYR A 251 15.70 -13.78 0.30
CA TYR A 251 14.97 -14.80 -0.44
C TYR A 251 13.70 -14.21 -1.04
N ARG A 252 13.36 -14.66 -2.25
CA ARG A 252 12.00 -14.55 -2.78
C ARG A 252 11.25 -15.83 -2.44
N ILE A 253 10.09 -15.71 -1.84
CA ILE A 253 9.16 -16.80 -1.57
C ILE A 253 8.12 -16.78 -2.70
N ASP A 254 8.22 -17.77 -3.58
CA ASP A 254 7.26 -17.97 -4.67
C ASP A 254 5.97 -18.56 -4.07
N MET A 255 4.96 -17.71 -3.94
CA MET A 255 3.74 -18.06 -3.21
C MET A 255 2.90 -19.08 -3.97
N LYS A 256 3.02 -19.11 -5.30
CA LYS A 256 2.30 -20.04 -6.15
C LYS A 256 2.98 -21.41 -6.20
N ALA A 257 4.30 -21.45 -6.35
CA ALA A 257 5.07 -22.69 -6.38
C ALA A 257 5.29 -23.28 -4.98
N GLY A 258 5.16 -22.47 -3.93
CA GLY A 258 5.38 -22.90 -2.55
C GLY A 258 6.86 -23.13 -2.25
N THR A 259 7.76 -22.30 -2.81
CA THR A 259 9.22 -22.48 -2.72
C THR A 259 9.97 -21.19 -2.38
N LEU A 260 11.10 -21.32 -1.70
CA LEU A 260 12.01 -20.22 -1.33
C LEU A 260 13.20 -20.20 -2.28
N HIS A 261 13.52 -19.03 -2.83
CA HIS A 261 14.62 -18.84 -3.78
C HIS A 261 15.61 -17.81 -3.25
N HIS A 262 16.86 -18.20 -3.09
CA HIS A 262 17.93 -17.29 -2.69
C HIS A 262 18.19 -16.27 -3.81
N VAL A 263 18.20 -14.97 -3.50
CA VAL A 263 18.38 -13.89 -4.49
C VAL A 263 19.64 -13.06 -4.23
N ALA A 264 19.94 -12.73 -2.97
CA ALA A 264 21.09 -11.88 -2.63
C ALA A 264 21.73 -12.25 -1.30
N GLY A 265 23.02 -11.93 -1.14
CA GLY A 265 23.81 -12.28 0.03
C GLY A 265 24.70 -13.50 -0.20
N THR A 266 25.81 -13.59 0.53
CA THR A 266 26.70 -14.76 0.48
C THR A 266 26.55 -15.69 1.69
N GLY A 267 25.73 -15.31 2.68
CA GLY A 267 25.72 -15.92 4.00
C GLY A 267 26.70 -15.26 4.98
N GLU A 268 27.70 -14.53 4.47
CA GLU A 268 28.74 -13.88 5.28
C GLU A 268 28.39 -12.42 5.59
N LYS A 269 28.66 -12.01 6.83
CA LYS A 269 28.49 -10.62 7.27
C LYS A 269 29.53 -9.71 6.59
N GLY A 270 29.09 -8.67 5.90
CA GLY A 270 30.00 -7.66 5.34
C GLY A 270 29.32 -6.57 4.51
N PHE A 271 30.13 -5.66 3.95
CA PHE A 271 29.70 -4.55 3.10
C PHE A 271 30.52 -4.50 1.81
N THR A 272 30.24 -5.42 0.87
CA THR A 272 30.95 -5.56 -0.41
C THR A 272 29.96 -5.84 -1.54
N GLY A 273 30.42 -5.77 -2.79
CA GLY A 273 29.66 -6.21 -3.97
C GLY A 273 28.63 -5.23 -4.51
N ASN A 274 28.65 -3.97 -4.07
CA ASN A 274 27.76 -2.91 -4.57
C ASN A 274 27.98 -2.70 -6.09
N GLY A 275 26.90 -2.72 -6.88
CA GLY A 275 26.92 -2.67 -8.36
C GLY A 275 27.25 -4.00 -9.04
N GLY A 276 27.48 -5.07 -8.26
CA GLY A 276 27.82 -6.40 -8.76
C GLY A 276 26.69 -7.42 -8.58
N PRO A 277 26.88 -8.69 -9.02
CA PRO A 277 25.88 -9.74 -8.88
C PRO A 277 25.41 -9.92 -7.43
N ALA A 278 24.10 -9.91 -7.20
CA ALA A 278 23.52 -9.84 -5.86
C ALA A 278 23.91 -11.03 -4.96
N LYS A 279 24.01 -12.24 -5.53
CA LYS A 279 24.46 -13.46 -4.82
C LYS A 279 25.94 -13.46 -4.42
N LYS A 280 26.74 -12.52 -4.93
CA LYS A 280 28.18 -12.38 -4.59
C LYS A 280 28.45 -11.27 -3.58
N ALA A 281 27.46 -10.46 -3.26
CA ALA A 281 27.59 -9.36 -2.33
C ALA A 281 27.38 -9.84 -0.89
N THR A 282 28.22 -9.38 0.03
CA THR A 282 28.00 -9.60 1.48
C THR A 282 26.99 -8.58 2.01
N LEU A 283 26.02 -9.01 2.82
CA LEU A 283 25.10 -8.15 3.58
C LEU A 283 25.50 -8.12 5.06
N SER A 284 25.00 -7.14 5.83
CA SER A 284 25.39 -6.96 7.23
C SER A 284 24.15 -6.79 8.12
N GLY A 285 23.47 -7.93 8.35
CA GLY A 285 22.29 -8.00 9.20
C GLY A 285 21.10 -7.18 8.68
N PRO A 286 20.54 -7.51 7.50
CA PRO A 286 19.39 -6.80 6.95
C PRO A 286 18.17 -6.93 7.89
N LYS A 287 17.46 -5.81 8.13
CA LYS A 287 16.29 -5.78 9.06
C LYS A 287 15.02 -5.18 8.50
N GLY A 288 15.07 -4.60 7.31
CA GLY A 288 13.91 -4.06 6.62
C GLY A 288 13.99 -4.42 5.14
N VAL A 289 12.82 -4.66 4.55
CA VAL A 289 12.65 -4.91 3.12
C VAL A 289 11.45 -4.09 2.65
N ALA A 290 11.59 -3.43 1.50
CA ALA A 290 10.51 -2.68 0.86
C ALA A 290 10.65 -2.77 -0.67
N ILE A 291 9.54 -2.80 -1.39
CA ILE A 291 9.52 -3.10 -2.83
C ILE A 291 9.10 -1.85 -3.62
N SER A 292 9.73 -1.59 -4.77
CA SER A 292 9.31 -0.49 -5.65
C SER A 292 7.95 -0.78 -6.30
N PRO A 293 7.16 0.24 -6.67
CA PRO A 293 5.83 0.04 -7.27
C PRO A 293 5.82 -0.80 -8.56
N ASP A 294 6.93 -0.83 -9.29
CA ASP A 294 7.10 -1.59 -10.52
C ASP A 294 7.72 -2.99 -10.30
N ASP A 295 7.87 -3.42 -9.04
CA ASP A 295 8.50 -4.66 -8.59
C ASP A 295 9.96 -4.86 -9.06
N ARG A 296 10.65 -3.80 -9.50
CA ARG A 296 12.02 -3.91 -10.04
C ARG A 296 13.10 -3.78 -8.99
N MET A 297 12.86 -3.02 -7.93
CA MET A 297 13.85 -2.71 -6.89
C MET A 297 13.38 -3.24 -5.55
N ILE A 298 14.20 -4.08 -4.92
CA ILE A 298 13.96 -4.60 -3.56
C ILE A 298 14.91 -3.88 -2.61
N TYR A 299 14.41 -2.85 -1.93
CA TYR A 299 15.18 -2.03 -0.98
C TYR A 299 15.37 -2.77 0.34
N LEU A 300 16.57 -2.62 0.91
CA LEU A 300 17.01 -3.28 2.13
C LEU A 300 17.55 -2.23 3.11
N ALA A 301 17.05 -2.27 4.35
CA ALA A 301 17.74 -1.64 5.47
C ALA A 301 18.88 -2.57 5.92
N ASP A 302 20.09 -2.32 5.42
CA ASP A 302 21.28 -3.10 5.78
C ASP A 302 21.92 -2.52 7.05
N THR A 303 21.36 -2.92 8.20
CA THR A 303 21.45 -2.17 9.45
C THR A 303 22.89 -2.03 9.96
N GLU A 304 23.66 -3.11 9.92
CA GLU A 304 25.02 -3.11 10.50
C GLU A 304 26.06 -2.51 9.54
N SER A 305 25.72 -2.27 8.27
CA SER A 305 26.51 -1.43 7.37
C SER A 305 26.03 0.03 7.35
N HIS A 306 24.91 0.35 7.99
CA HIS A 306 24.35 1.70 8.06
C HIS A 306 23.97 2.27 6.69
N THR A 307 23.55 1.39 5.78
CA THR A 307 23.22 1.75 4.40
C THR A 307 21.86 1.25 3.97
N VAL A 308 21.26 1.95 3.01
CA VAL A 308 20.21 1.35 2.17
C VAL A 308 20.88 0.70 0.98
N ARG A 309 20.57 -0.57 0.73
CA ARG A 309 20.96 -1.28 -0.49
C ARG A 309 19.71 -1.74 -1.24
N ALA A 310 19.81 -2.03 -2.53
CA ALA A 310 18.68 -2.57 -3.28
C ALA A 310 19.09 -3.67 -4.23
N ILE A 311 18.24 -4.69 -4.37
CA ILE A 311 18.38 -5.69 -5.42
C ILE A 311 17.69 -5.14 -6.68
N ASP A 312 18.43 -4.99 -7.78
CA ASP A 312 17.88 -4.58 -9.08
C ASP A 312 17.56 -5.82 -9.93
N LEU A 313 16.26 -6.09 -10.09
CA LEU A 313 15.72 -7.22 -10.84
C LEU A 313 15.60 -6.93 -12.35
N SER A 314 15.86 -5.70 -12.80
CA SER A 314 15.96 -5.38 -14.23
C SER A 314 17.22 -5.95 -14.88
N LYS A 315 18.20 -6.36 -14.06
CA LYS A 315 19.45 -7.00 -14.49
C LYS A 315 19.33 -8.51 -14.45
N ASN A 316 20.02 -9.17 -15.37
CA ASN A 316 20.13 -10.62 -15.39
C ASN A 316 21.61 -11.03 -15.52
N PRO A 317 22.25 -11.60 -14.46
CA PRO A 317 21.66 -11.83 -13.13
C PRO A 317 21.36 -10.52 -12.37
N PRO A 318 20.48 -10.55 -11.35
CA PRO A 318 20.22 -9.38 -10.50
C PRO A 318 21.50 -8.82 -9.86
N THR A 319 21.55 -7.50 -9.68
CA THR A 319 22.66 -6.82 -9.00
C THR A 319 22.24 -6.29 -7.62
N LEU A 320 23.21 -6.09 -6.72
CA LEU A 320 22.97 -5.40 -5.44
C LEU A 320 23.57 -3.99 -5.51
N GLU A 321 22.73 -2.97 -5.53
CA GLU A 321 23.11 -1.57 -5.63
C GLU A 321 23.22 -0.89 -4.26
N LEU A 322 24.12 0.09 -4.13
CA LEU A 322 24.17 0.98 -2.97
C LEU A 322 23.26 2.18 -3.25
N ILE A 323 22.25 2.39 -2.40
CA ILE A 323 21.24 3.44 -2.59
C ILE A 323 21.55 4.65 -1.70
N ALA A 324 21.91 4.44 -0.43
CA ALA A 324 22.21 5.54 0.49
C ALA A 324 23.21 5.13 1.58
N GLY A 325 23.96 6.12 2.05
CA GLY A 325 25.05 5.97 3.02
C GLY A 325 26.37 5.50 2.41
N ASP A 326 27.45 5.62 3.18
CA ASP A 326 28.83 5.32 2.76
C ASP A 326 29.45 4.11 3.49
N GLY A 327 28.65 3.35 4.23
CA GLY A 327 29.11 2.24 5.06
C GLY A 327 29.59 2.65 6.46
N LYS A 328 29.59 3.95 6.80
CA LYS A 328 30.00 4.45 8.12
C LYS A 328 28.81 5.00 8.90
N LYS A 329 28.82 4.72 10.20
CA LYS A 329 27.85 5.26 11.15
C LYS A 329 27.96 6.79 11.22
N GLY A 330 26.85 7.50 11.22
CA GLY A 330 26.80 8.92 11.50
C GLY A 330 25.41 9.52 11.30
N ASP A 331 25.30 10.83 11.53
CA ASP A 331 24.14 11.63 11.17
C ASP A 331 24.55 12.60 10.05
N GLY A 332 24.28 12.22 8.81
CA GLY A 332 24.62 12.98 7.63
C GLY A 332 23.61 14.08 7.32
N PRO A 333 24.01 15.08 6.52
CA PRO A 333 23.11 16.16 6.12
C PRO A 333 22.03 15.65 5.16
N ASP A 334 20.95 16.41 5.05
CA ASP A 334 20.08 16.36 3.87
C ASP A 334 20.92 16.74 2.64
N ALA A 335 20.81 15.98 1.56
CA ALA A 335 21.73 16.09 0.44
C ALA A 335 21.09 15.70 -0.90
N PRO A 336 21.50 16.34 -2.01
CA PRO A 336 21.13 15.93 -3.36
C PRO A 336 21.79 14.61 -3.82
N ASP A 337 22.59 13.99 -2.95
CA ASP A 337 23.23 12.69 -3.19
C ASP A 337 23.09 11.84 -1.91
N PRO A 338 22.20 10.83 -1.92
CA PRO A 338 21.95 9.97 -0.77
C PRO A 338 23.18 9.20 -0.27
N LEU A 339 24.20 9.02 -1.11
CA LEU A 339 25.47 8.38 -0.70
C LEU A 339 26.28 9.23 0.27
N LYS A 340 26.04 10.54 0.31
CA LYS A 340 26.72 11.48 1.22
C LYS A 340 26.05 11.60 2.58
N CYS A 341 24.85 11.04 2.74
CA CYS A 341 24.13 11.06 4.01
C CYS A 341 24.47 9.81 4.82
N ARG A 342 25.39 9.95 5.80
CA ARG A 342 25.62 8.91 6.79
C ARG A 342 24.36 8.69 7.62
N MET A 343 24.08 7.43 7.91
CA MET A 343 22.97 7.03 8.76
C MET A 343 23.51 6.19 9.92
N ALA A 344 22.67 5.90 10.90
CA ALA A 344 23.06 5.12 12.06
C ALA A 344 22.03 4.02 12.31
N ARG A 345 22.40 2.81 11.90
CA ARG A 345 21.62 1.58 12.13
C ARG A 345 20.14 1.77 11.79
N LEU A 346 19.85 2.15 10.54
CA LEU A 346 18.50 2.11 10.01
C LEU A 346 17.86 0.72 10.16
N HIS A 347 16.62 0.69 10.62
CA HIS A 347 15.86 -0.56 10.82
C HIS A 347 14.68 -0.71 9.87
N GLY A 348 13.96 0.38 9.60
CA GLY A 348 12.80 0.40 8.72
C GLY A 348 13.10 1.00 7.36
N VAL A 349 12.54 0.41 6.32
CA VAL A 349 12.39 0.99 4.99
C VAL A 349 10.94 0.80 4.55
N GLY A 350 10.38 1.78 3.85
CA GLY A 350 9.03 1.70 3.28
C GLY A 350 8.94 2.55 2.04
N VAL A 351 8.25 2.06 1.02
CA VAL A 351 8.12 2.74 -0.27
C VAL A 351 6.72 3.32 -0.40
N ASP A 352 6.62 4.53 -0.93
CA ASP A 352 5.37 5.09 -1.42
C ASP A 352 4.91 4.29 -2.66
N PRO A 353 3.77 3.59 -2.60
CA PRO A 353 3.29 2.74 -3.69
C PRO A 353 2.89 3.50 -4.96
N ILE A 354 2.76 4.83 -4.90
CA ILE A 354 2.50 5.67 -6.08
C ILE A 354 3.81 6.26 -6.60
N THR A 355 4.50 7.01 -5.75
CA THR A 355 5.60 7.88 -6.19
C THR A 355 6.91 7.14 -6.28
N GLY A 356 7.04 5.98 -5.62
CA GLY A 356 8.29 5.26 -5.42
C GLY A 356 9.26 5.96 -4.47
N ASP A 357 8.81 6.99 -3.75
CA ASP A 357 9.62 7.64 -2.72
C ASP A 357 9.94 6.64 -1.60
N LEU A 358 11.21 6.54 -1.21
CA LEU A 358 11.65 5.64 -0.15
C LEU A 358 11.73 6.39 1.18
N TYR A 359 11.10 5.85 2.22
CA TYR A 359 11.19 6.33 3.60
C TYR A 359 12.05 5.39 4.43
N ILE A 360 12.83 5.97 5.35
CA ILE A 360 13.82 5.25 6.15
C ILE A 360 13.65 5.64 7.62
N GLY A 361 13.49 4.64 8.49
CA GLY A 361 13.66 4.80 9.93
C GLY A 361 15.15 4.78 10.26
N ASP A 362 15.79 5.95 10.28
CA ASP A 362 17.20 6.15 10.61
C ASP A 362 17.35 6.15 12.15
N SER A 363 17.32 4.93 12.71
CA SER A 363 16.92 4.71 14.10
C SER A 363 17.84 5.39 15.12
N GLU A 364 19.16 5.20 15.01
CA GLU A 364 20.09 5.76 16.01
C GLU A 364 20.45 7.23 15.75
N THR A 365 19.95 7.84 14.67
CA THR A 365 19.93 9.29 14.50
C THR A 365 18.58 9.90 14.88
N ASN A 366 17.60 9.09 15.31
CA ASN A 366 16.26 9.53 15.70
C ASN A 366 15.55 10.33 14.60
N LYS A 367 15.68 9.90 13.34
CA LYS A 367 15.09 10.59 12.17
C LYS A 367 14.28 9.65 11.29
N ILE A 368 13.26 10.22 10.65
CA ILE A 368 12.66 9.65 9.44
C ILE A 368 13.26 10.39 8.25
N ARG A 369 13.95 9.67 7.37
CA ARG A 369 14.50 10.18 6.11
C ARG A 369 13.57 9.81 4.95
N LYS A 370 13.64 10.58 3.88
CA LYS A 370 12.97 10.35 2.61
C LYS A 370 13.97 10.47 1.48
N ILE A 371 13.98 9.52 0.55
CA ILE A 371 14.69 9.59 -0.73
C ILE A 371 13.68 9.70 -1.86
N THR A 372 13.83 10.71 -2.71
CA THR A 372 13.02 10.90 -3.93
C THR A 372 13.86 10.58 -5.17
N GLY A 373 13.21 10.42 -6.33
CA GLY A 373 13.90 10.30 -7.62
C GLY A 373 14.57 8.95 -7.87
N LEU A 374 14.25 7.94 -7.07
CA LEU A 374 14.73 6.58 -7.24
C LEU A 374 14.07 5.91 -8.47
N PRO A 375 14.77 4.94 -9.11
CA PRO A 375 14.18 4.13 -10.17
C PRO A 375 12.90 3.43 -9.73
N GLY A 376 11.93 3.31 -10.66
CA GLY A 376 10.64 2.64 -10.41
C GLY A 376 9.57 3.55 -9.79
N GLY A 377 9.89 4.79 -9.46
CA GLY A 377 8.93 5.80 -9.01
C GLY A 377 8.52 6.77 -10.13
N LYS A 378 7.26 6.74 -10.55
CA LYS A 378 6.66 7.84 -11.33
C LYS A 378 5.45 8.38 -10.58
N SER A 379 5.52 9.61 -10.08
CA SER A 379 4.32 10.35 -9.69
C SER A 379 3.49 10.68 -10.94
N PRO A 380 2.29 10.12 -11.15
CA PRO A 380 1.51 10.46 -12.32
C PRO A 380 0.73 11.74 -12.03
N LYS A 381 0.97 12.78 -12.83
CA LYS A 381 0.16 14.02 -12.79
C LYS A 381 -1.04 13.97 -13.75
N LYS A 382 -1.20 12.88 -14.51
CA LYS A 382 -2.26 12.53 -15.49
C LYS A 382 -2.32 11.00 -15.62
N LEU A 383 -3.26 10.44 -16.38
CA LEU A 383 -3.33 9.02 -16.78
C LEU A 383 -2.12 8.56 -17.63
N GLY A 384 -0.90 8.90 -17.21
CA GLY A 384 0.34 8.64 -17.93
C GLY A 384 0.35 9.18 -19.37
N ASP A 385 1.07 8.44 -20.22
CA ASP A 385 1.18 8.63 -21.67
C ASP A 385 0.20 7.73 -22.44
N PHE A 386 -0.81 7.15 -21.76
CA PHE A 386 -1.81 6.29 -22.39
C PHE A 386 -2.65 7.06 -23.43
N GLU A 387 -3.02 6.38 -24.52
CA GLU A 387 -3.76 7.00 -25.61
C GLU A 387 -5.22 7.27 -25.20
N THR A 388 -5.61 8.55 -25.17
CA THR A 388 -7.02 8.96 -24.95
C THR A 388 -7.65 9.44 -26.25
N LYS A 389 -8.63 8.70 -26.78
CA LYS A 389 -9.48 9.17 -27.87
C LYS A 389 -10.66 9.98 -27.31
N ARG A 390 -10.90 11.15 -27.89
CA ARG A 390 -11.97 12.08 -27.49
C ARG A 390 -12.98 12.19 -28.62
N PHE A 391 -14.26 12.21 -28.28
CA PHE A 391 -15.36 12.29 -29.22
C PHE A 391 -16.58 12.94 -28.53
N GLU A 392 -17.69 13.05 -29.26
CA GLU A 392 -18.95 13.57 -28.72
C GLU A 392 -20.09 12.59 -28.93
N ILE A 393 -20.98 12.49 -27.94
CA ILE A 393 -22.25 11.77 -28.02
C ILE A 393 -23.36 12.72 -27.58
N GLY A 394 -24.35 12.95 -28.44
CA GLY A 394 -25.44 13.89 -28.13
C GLY A 394 -24.96 15.31 -27.79
N GLY A 395 -23.83 15.76 -28.39
CA GLY A 395 -23.18 17.04 -28.09
C GLY A 395 -22.44 17.10 -26.75
N ARG A 396 -22.24 15.96 -26.08
CA ARG A 396 -21.51 15.83 -24.81
C ARG A 396 -20.11 15.32 -25.06
N LYS A 397 -19.15 15.87 -24.31
CA LYS A 397 -17.77 15.38 -24.33
C LYS A 397 -17.71 13.97 -23.77
N ALA A 398 -17.15 13.07 -24.58
CA ALA A 398 -16.95 11.67 -24.26
C ALA A 398 -15.51 11.28 -24.62
N LEU A 399 -14.99 10.25 -23.95
CA LEU A 399 -13.65 9.74 -24.20
C LEU A 399 -13.50 8.30 -23.75
N VAL A 400 -12.49 7.65 -24.32
CA VAL A 400 -11.97 6.35 -23.89
C VAL A 400 -10.45 6.42 -23.92
N THR A 401 -9.81 5.98 -22.84
CA THR A 401 -8.36 5.74 -22.80
C THR A 401 -8.10 4.26 -22.91
N ALA A 402 -7.26 3.92 -23.88
CA ALA A 402 -6.90 2.56 -24.18
C ALA A 402 -5.58 2.18 -23.50
N PRO A 403 -5.43 0.93 -23.05
CA PRO A 403 -4.15 0.38 -22.63
C PRO A 403 -3.24 0.18 -23.85
N GLU A 404 -1.93 0.08 -23.65
CA GLU A 404 -1.00 -0.29 -24.74
C GLU A 404 -1.34 -1.66 -25.35
N LYS A 405 -1.82 -2.58 -24.51
CA LYS A 405 -2.30 -3.90 -24.92
C LYS A 405 -3.54 -4.27 -24.12
N ALA A 406 -4.67 -4.45 -24.79
CA ALA A 406 -5.92 -4.84 -24.16
C ALA A 406 -5.85 -6.25 -23.54
N ALA A 407 -6.41 -6.38 -22.34
CA ALA A 407 -6.68 -7.66 -21.71
C ALA A 407 -7.82 -8.40 -22.43
N PRO A 408 -7.87 -9.75 -22.34
CA PRO A 408 -8.94 -10.54 -22.95
C PRO A 408 -10.33 -10.03 -22.54
N GLY A 409 -11.23 -9.86 -23.51
CA GLY A 409 -12.59 -9.40 -23.28
C GLY A 409 -12.79 -7.88 -23.20
N ASN A 410 -11.72 -7.08 -23.35
CA ASN A 410 -11.75 -5.61 -23.27
C ASN A 410 -12.45 -5.09 -22.00
N PRO A 411 -12.00 -5.49 -20.79
CA PRO A 411 -12.56 -5.00 -19.55
C PRO A 411 -12.34 -3.48 -19.44
N TRP A 412 -13.25 -2.80 -18.72
CA TRP A 412 -13.21 -1.36 -18.61
C TRP A 412 -13.85 -0.82 -17.35
N MET A 413 -13.28 0.29 -16.87
CA MET A 413 -13.80 1.10 -15.77
C MET A 413 -14.51 2.32 -16.37
N TRP A 414 -15.78 2.52 -15.98
CA TRP A 414 -16.57 3.66 -16.41
C TRP A 414 -16.58 4.75 -15.33
N ARG A 415 -15.75 5.78 -15.54
CA ARG A 415 -15.78 6.98 -14.71
C ARG A 415 -17.03 7.80 -14.98
N CYS A 416 -17.87 7.95 -13.98
CA CYS A 416 -19.13 8.69 -14.10
C CYS A 416 -18.95 10.20 -13.87
N ARG A 417 -17.85 10.62 -13.24
CA ARG A 417 -17.44 12.02 -13.03
C ARG A 417 -15.91 12.13 -12.93
N PHE A 418 -15.41 13.37 -12.99
CA PHE A 418 -14.02 13.75 -12.65
C PHE A 418 -12.94 12.89 -13.32
N TYR A 419 -13.03 12.70 -14.62
CA TYR A 419 -12.05 11.96 -15.39
C TYR A 419 -10.61 12.44 -15.15
N GLY A 420 -9.71 11.51 -14.82
CA GLY A 420 -8.29 11.76 -14.56
C GLY A 420 -7.97 12.36 -13.18
N ALA A 421 -8.97 12.57 -12.32
CA ALA A 421 -8.75 12.99 -10.93
C ALA A 421 -8.45 11.76 -10.06
N PHE A 422 -7.40 11.81 -9.23
CA PHE A 422 -6.97 10.67 -8.42
C PHE A 422 -6.83 9.38 -9.26
N PRO A 423 -6.02 9.39 -10.34
CA PRO A 423 -6.04 8.33 -11.36
C PRO A 423 -5.21 7.10 -10.98
N ALA A 424 -4.86 6.91 -9.70
CA ALA A 424 -3.96 5.83 -9.29
C ALA A 424 -4.53 4.45 -9.68
N ALA A 425 -5.80 4.20 -9.36
CA ALA A 425 -6.51 2.99 -9.78
C ALA A 425 -6.65 2.88 -11.30
N ASP A 426 -7.01 3.97 -11.98
CA ASP A 426 -7.13 3.99 -13.43
C ASP A 426 -5.84 3.57 -14.15
N ILE A 427 -4.71 4.14 -13.72
CA ILE A 427 -3.40 3.87 -14.32
C ILE A 427 -3.02 2.43 -14.08
N ALA A 428 -3.20 1.94 -12.85
CA ALA A 428 -2.91 0.56 -12.49
C ALA A 428 -3.76 -0.44 -13.29
N LEU A 429 -5.02 -0.09 -13.61
CA LEU A 429 -5.89 -0.88 -14.48
C LEU A 429 -5.46 -0.80 -15.96
N LEU A 430 -5.09 0.38 -16.47
CA LEU A 430 -4.56 0.57 -17.82
C LEU A 430 -3.29 -0.25 -18.07
N GLU A 431 -2.37 -0.28 -17.10
CA GLU A 431 -1.15 -1.10 -17.16
C GLU A 431 -1.46 -2.61 -17.22
N ARG A 432 -2.63 -3.03 -16.68
CA ARG A 432 -3.14 -4.40 -16.70
C ARG A 432 -4.04 -4.70 -17.90
N GLY A 433 -4.18 -3.78 -18.85
CA GLY A 433 -4.92 -3.98 -20.09
C GLY A 433 -6.40 -3.62 -20.04
N TRP A 434 -6.84 -2.87 -19.03
CA TRP A 434 -8.20 -2.33 -18.96
C TRP A 434 -8.34 -1.01 -19.73
N HIS A 435 -9.56 -0.68 -20.14
CA HIS A 435 -9.88 0.64 -20.71
C HIS A 435 -10.52 1.54 -19.64
N ILE A 436 -10.34 2.86 -19.76
CA ILE A 436 -11.00 3.85 -18.89
C ILE A 436 -11.89 4.73 -19.75
N ALA A 437 -13.20 4.74 -19.47
CA ALA A 437 -14.19 5.43 -20.29
C ALA A 437 -14.94 6.50 -19.49
N PHE A 438 -15.37 7.57 -20.15
CA PHE A 438 -16.06 8.69 -19.52
C PHE A 438 -16.98 9.43 -20.50
N ILE A 439 -18.13 9.89 -19.99
CA ILE A 439 -18.98 10.90 -20.63
C ILE A 439 -19.39 11.96 -19.62
N ASP A 440 -19.42 13.23 -20.04
CA ASP A 440 -19.74 14.33 -19.14
C ASP A 440 -21.25 14.47 -18.88
N VAL A 441 -21.62 14.22 -17.63
CA VAL A 441 -22.95 14.44 -17.05
C VAL A 441 -22.91 15.42 -15.86
N ALA A 442 -21.99 16.39 -15.90
CA ALA A 442 -21.86 17.42 -14.86
C ALA A 442 -23.20 18.13 -14.58
N ASN A 443 -23.50 18.33 -13.30
CA ASN A 443 -24.70 19.03 -12.82
C ASN A 443 -26.03 18.38 -13.20
N GLU A 444 -26.02 17.12 -13.63
CA GLU A 444 -27.25 16.36 -13.91
C GLU A 444 -27.58 15.35 -12.81
N PHE A 445 -26.70 15.20 -11.81
CA PHE A 445 -26.95 14.49 -10.53
C PHE A 445 -27.56 13.09 -10.65
N GLY A 446 -27.35 12.39 -11.78
CA GLY A 446 -27.96 11.08 -12.03
C GLY A 446 -29.47 11.14 -12.32
N GLY A 447 -30.00 12.31 -12.68
CA GLY A 447 -31.38 12.48 -13.16
C GLY A 447 -31.60 11.95 -14.59
N PRO A 448 -32.82 12.03 -15.12
CA PRO A 448 -33.20 11.37 -16.38
C PRO A 448 -32.32 11.75 -17.59
N LYS A 449 -31.86 13.00 -17.68
CA LYS A 449 -30.95 13.44 -18.75
C LYS A 449 -29.57 12.77 -18.70
N ALA A 450 -29.05 12.53 -17.49
CA ALA A 450 -27.79 11.82 -17.31
C ALA A 450 -27.93 10.34 -17.67
N MET A 451 -29.05 9.71 -17.28
CA MET A 451 -29.32 8.30 -17.59
C MET A 451 -29.44 8.07 -19.10
N ALA A 452 -30.16 8.93 -19.82
CA ALA A 452 -30.24 8.86 -21.27
C ALA A 452 -28.86 9.01 -21.95
N ALA A 453 -28.04 9.94 -21.46
CA ALA A 453 -26.67 10.11 -21.96
C ALA A 453 -25.78 8.89 -21.69
N PHE A 454 -25.96 8.23 -20.53
CA PHE A 454 -25.27 6.99 -20.22
C PHE A 454 -25.71 5.85 -21.13
N ASP A 455 -27.01 5.71 -21.41
CA ASP A 455 -27.49 4.67 -22.33
C ASP A 455 -26.92 4.83 -23.74
N GLU A 456 -26.89 6.07 -24.28
CA GLU A 456 -26.27 6.37 -25.57
C GLU A 456 -24.76 6.07 -25.56
N PHE A 457 -24.05 6.45 -24.50
CA PHE A 457 -22.61 6.20 -24.36
C PHE A 457 -22.29 4.72 -24.25
N TYR A 458 -23.02 3.99 -23.42
CA TYR A 458 -22.88 2.55 -23.27
C TYR A 458 -23.05 1.83 -24.61
N ALA A 459 -24.10 2.17 -25.37
CA ALA A 459 -24.35 1.57 -26.68
C ALA A 459 -23.19 1.87 -27.67
N HIS A 460 -22.64 3.08 -27.63
CA HIS A 460 -21.50 3.46 -28.47
C HIS A 460 -20.22 2.67 -28.13
N VAL A 461 -19.83 2.62 -26.85
CA VAL A 461 -18.55 2.00 -26.44
C VAL A 461 -18.57 0.47 -26.39
N THR A 462 -19.76 -0.14 -26.27
CA THR A 462 -19.90 -1.60 -26.40
C THR A 462 -20.13 -2.04 -27.86
N GLY A 463 -20.42 -1.10 -28.75
CA GLY A 463 -20.59 -1.33 -30.18
C GLY A 463 -19.29 -1.58 -30.95
N ASP A 464 -19.38 -1.57 -32.28
CA ASP A 464 -18.31 -2.04 -33.17
C ASP A 464 -17.00 -1.24 -33.10
N GLU A 465 -17.06 0.04 -32.72
CA GLU A 465 -15.88 0.91 -32.69
C GLU A 465 -14.90 0.51 -31.57
N TRP A 466 -15.43 0.26 -30.37
CA TRP A 466 -14.61 0.04 -29.18
C TRP A 466 -14.69 -1.40 -28.66
N LYS A 467 -15.84 -2.06 -28.83
CA LYS A 467 -16.09 -3.44 -28.39
C LYS A 467 -15.67 -3.67 -26.94
N LEU A 468 -15.91 -2.68 -26.07
CA LEU A 468 -15.67 -2.84 -24.65
C LEU A 468 -16.63 -3.89 -24.09
N HIS A 469 -16.20 -4.59 -23.04
CA HIS A 469 -17.01 -5.63 -22.40
C HIS A 469 -18.43 -5.14 -22.08
N PRO A 470 -19.51 -5.92 -22.30
CA PRO A 470 -20.87 -5.44 -22.04
C PRO A 470 -21.17 -5.16 -20.55
N LYS A 471 -20.29 -5.57 -19.64
CA LYS A 471 -20.41 -5.32 -18.21
C LYS A 471 -19.24 -4.49 -17.68
N PRO A 472 -19.31 -3.14 -17.70
CA PRO A 472 -18.34 -2.27 -17.04
C PRO A 472 -18.30 -2.48 -15.53
N VAL A 473 -17.16 -2.10 -14.93
CA VAL A 473 -17.14 -1.67 -13.54
C VAL A 473 -17.46 -0.18 -13.49
N MET A 474 -18.47 0.21 -12.73
CA MET A 474 -18.88 1.62 -12.61
C MET A 474 -18.04 2.32 -11.55
N GLU A 475 -17.50 3.51 -11.84
CA GLU A 475 -16.78 4.33 -10.87
C GLU A 475 -17.53 5.65 -10.56
N GLY A 476 -17.84 5.88 -9.28
CA GLY A 476 -18.53 7.06 -8.79
C GLY A 476 -17.84 7.76 -7.61
N PHE A 477 -17.05 8.82 -7.89
CA PHE A 477 -16.41 9.64 -6.86
C PHE A 477 -17.25 10.83 -6.44
N SER A 478 -17.38 11.08 -5.14
CA SER A 478 -18.10 12.22 -4.59
C SER A 478 -19.50 12.27 -5.22
N ARG A 479 -19.82 13.40 -5.86
CA ARG A 479 -21.08 13.65 -6.57
C ARG A 479 -21.32 12.73 -7.77
N GLY A 480 -20.29 12.03 -8.23
CA GLY A 480 -20.39 10.96 -9.24
C GLY A 480 -21.03 9.68 -8.72
N GLY A 481 -21.17 9.52 -7.40
CA GLY A 481 -21.91 8.40 -6.80
C GLY A 481 -23.36 8.31 -7.30
N LEU A 482 -24.07 9.44 -7.38
CA LEU A 482 -25.45 9.51 -7.86
C LEU A 482 -25.63 8.93 -9.28
N PRO A 483 -24.96 9.44 -10.34
CA PRO A 483 -25.12 8.88 -11.68
C PRO A 483 -24.59 7.44 -11.79
N ALA A 484 -23.49 7.09 -11.13
CA ALA A 484 -22.94 5.73 -11.17
C ALA A 484 -23.95 4.70 -10.61
N MET A 485 -24.46 4.96 -9.40
CA MET A 485 -25.39 4.06 -8.73
C MET A 485 -26.75 4.02 -9.40
N ASN A 486 -27.28 5.17 -9.84
CA ASN A 486 -28.58 5.20 -10.51
C ASN A 486 -28.58 4.38 -11.80
N TRP A 487 -27.53 4.48 -12.61
CA TRP A 487 -27.46 3.72 -13.86
C TRP A 487 -27.26 2.22 -13.60
N ALA A 488 -26.41 1.86 -12.63
CA ALA A 488 -26.22 0.48 -12.20
C ALA A 488 -27.53 -0.13 -11.66
N ILE A 489 -28.28 0.60 -10.84
CA ILE A 489 -29.59 0.17 -10.31
C ILE A 489 -30.62 -0.03 -11.43
N ALA A 490 -30.60 0.82 -12.45
CA ALA A 490 -31.50 0.69 -13.60
C ALA A 490 -31.09 -0.44 -14.56
N ASN A 491 -29.82 -0.86 -14.53
CA ASN A 491 -29.24 -1.84 -15.45
C ASN A 491 -28.37 -2.89 -14.72
N PRO A 492 -28.87 -3.59 -13.69
CA PRO A 492 -28.03 -4.42 -12.82
C PRO A 492 -27.39 -5.60 -13.58
N ASP A 493 -28.03 -6.10 -14.63
CA ASP A 493 -27.48 -7.18 -15.47
C ASP A 493 -26.36 -6.72 -16.43
N LYS A 494 -26.16 -5.40 -16.58
CA LYS A 494 -25.14 -4.80 -17.45
C LYS A 494 -23.93 -4.26 -16.68
N VAL A 495 -23.77 -4.59 -15.40
CA VAL A 495 -22.62 -4.13 -14.60
C VAL A 495 -21.91 -5.32 -13.97
N ALA A 496 -20.57 -5.26 -13.99
CA ALA A 496 -19.73 -6.25 -13.33
C ALA A 496 -19.64 -5.98 -11.82
N GLY A 497 -19.58 -4.69 -11.46
CA GLY A 497 -19.52 -4.22 -10.08
C GLY A 497 -19.57 -2.69 -10.03
N VAL A 498 -19.68 -2.13 -8.83
CA VAL A 498 -19.69 -0.68 -8.61
C VAL A 498 -18.63 -0.27 -7.59
N TYR A 499 -17.63 0.51 -8.02
CA TYR A 499 -16.66 1.19 -7.15
C TYR A 499 -17.09 2.63 -6.90
N ILE A 500 -17.22 3.01 -5.64
CA ILE A 500 -17.63 4.36 -5.23
C ILE A 500 -16.69 4.89 -4.16
N ASP A 501 -16.40 6.20 -4.20
CA ASP A 501 -15.42 6.84 -3.30
C ASP A 501 -15.96 8.15 -2.71
N ALA A 502 -16.03 8.21 -1.38
CA ALA A 502 -16.74 9.23 -0.61
C ALA A 502 -18.04 9.68 -1.31
N PRO A 503 -18.92 8.73 -1.67
CA PRO A 503 -19.95 8.95 -2.67
C PRO A 503 -21.15 9.69 -2.10
N VAL A 504 -21.68 10.63 -2.87
CA VAL A 504 -23.02 11.17 -2.63
C VAL A 504 -24.02 10.13 -3.11
N LEU A 505 -24.83 9.64 -2.19
CA LEU A 505 -25.88 8.65 -2.43
C LEU A 505 -27.27 9.17 -2.06
N ASP A 506 -27.34 10.34 -1.39
CA ASP A 506 -28.59 11.02 -1.05
C ASP A 506 -28.46 12.54 -1.26
N ILE A 507 -29.39 13.12 -2.02
CA ILE A 507 -29.42 14.57 -2.28
C ILE A 507 -29.64 15.39 -1.00
N HIS A 508 -30.28 14.80 0.02
CA HIS A 508 -30.49 15.43 1.31
C HIS A 508 -29.20 15.47 2.16
N SER A 509 -28.28 14.54 1.91
CA SER A 509 -26.93 14.56 2.50
C SER A 509 -25.99 15.49 1.72
N TRP A 510 -26.06 15.51 0.40
CA TRP A 510 -25.38 16.51 -0.41
C TRP A 510 -26.10 16.66 -1.77
N PRO A 511 -26.45 17.87 -2.23
CA PRO A 511 -25.99 19.18 -1.77
C PRO A 511 -26.71 19.75 -0.54
N LYS A 512 -27.63 18.99 0.07
CA LYS A 512 -28.47 19.37 1.21
C LYS A 512 -29.56 20.40 0.84
N PRO A 513 -30.74 20.34 1.50
CA PRO A 513 -31.77 21.35 1.34
C PRO A 513 -31.22 22.74 1.68
N SER A 514 -31.15 23.63 0.70
CA SER A 514 -30.69 25.01 0.88
C SER A 514 -31.31 25.92 -0.17
N GLY A 515 -31.36 27.24 0.09
CA GLY A 515 -31.73 28.23 -0.94
C GLY A 515 -30.68 28.38 -2.06
N GLY A 516 -29.59 27.61 -2.03
CA GLY A 516 -28.44 27.78 -2.91
C GLY A 516 -28.66 27.25 -4.33
N LYS A 517 -27.92 27.82 -5.29
CA LYS A 517 -27.98 27.48 -6.73
C LYS A 517 -27.79 25.98 -7.00
N ILE A 518 -26.90 25.32 -6.27
CA ILE A 518 -26.57 23.92 -6.51
C ILE A 518 -27.71 22.97 -6.09
N TRP A 519 -28.43 23.28 -5.01
CA TRP A 519 -29.64 22.55 -4.61
C TRP A 519 -30.75 22.70 -5.64
N GLN A 520 -31.01 23.93 -6.11
CA GLN A 520 -31.99 24.19 -7.16
C GLN A 520 -31.65 23.47 -8.48
N THR A 521 -30.36 23.43 -8.84
CA THR A 521 -29.90 22.70 -10.02
C THR A 521 -30.11 21.19 -9.87
N CYS A 522 -29.85 20.64 -8.67
CA CYS A 522 -30.08 19.23 -8.36
C CYS A 522 -31.57 18.87 -8.44
N LEU A 523 -32.45 19.67 -7.83
CA LEU A 523 -33.89 19.46 -7.91
C LEU A 523 -34.39 19.51 -9.36
N ALA A 524 -33.99 20.52 -10.12
CA ALA A 524 -34.35 20.64 -11.53
C ALA A 524 -33.88 19.44 -12.36
N ALA A 525 -32.69 18.88 -12.06
CA ALA A 525 -32.17 17.69 -12.75
C ALA A 525 -33.03 16.44 -12.51
N HIS A 526 -33.72 16.36 -11.37
CA HIS A 526 -34.67 15.29 -11.04
C HIS A 526 -36.14 15.67 -11.31
N GLY A 527 -36.43 16.86 -11.86
CA GLY A 527 -37.80 17.32 -12.08
C GLY A 527 -38.57 17.64 -10.79
N LEU A 528 -37.85 18.02 -9.73
CA LEU A 528 -38.40 18.32 -8.41
C LEU A 528 -38.41 19.82 -8.11
N THR A 529 -39.17 20.17 -7.08
CA THR A 529 -39.17 21.47 -6.40
C THR A 529 -38.74 21.30 -4.94
N ALA A 530 -38.53 22.39 -4.21
CA ALA A 530 -38.18 22.31 -2.79
C ALA A 530 -39.27 21.63 -1.95
N GLU A 531 -40.54 21.81 -2.32
CA GLU A 531 -41.71 21.23 -1.65
C GLU A 531 -41.88 19.73 -1.94
N THR A 532 -41.27 19.23 -3.02
CA THR A 532 -41.38 17.84 -3.47
C THR A 532 -40.09 17.05 -3.28
N ALA A 533 -39.04 17.67 -2.73
CA ALA A 533 -37.72 17.06 -2.56
C ALA A 533 -37.76 15.76 -1.74
N ASP A 534 -38.54 15.73 -0.65
CA ASP A 534 -38.66 14.57 0.24
C ASP A 534 -39.31 13.34 -0.43
N THR A 535 -39.93 13.53 -1.60
CA THR A 535 -40.50 12.43 -2.40
C THR A 535 -39.44 11.70 -3.24
N TRP A 536 -38.24 12.28 -3.37
CA TRP A 536 -37.15 11.69 -4.13
C TRP A 536 -36.74 10.34 -3.56
N LYS A 537 -36.50 9.38 -4.45
CA LYS A 537 -35.97 8.05 -4.12
C LYS A 537 -34.66 7.86 -4.85
N GLY A 538 -33.60 7.76 -4.06
CA GLY A 538 -32.23 7.72 -4.55
C GLY A 538 -31.63 6.32 -4.61
N PRO A 539 -30.31 6.23 -4.84
CA PRO A 539 -29.55 4.99 -4.73
C PRO A 539 -29.87 4.18 -3.47
N LEU A 540 -29.86 4.82 -2.29
CA LEU A 540 -30.03 4.15 -1.00
C LEU A 540 -31.42 3.51 -0.81
N ASP A 541 -32.43 3.96 -1.55
CA ASP A 541 -33.80 3.42 -1.49
C ASP A 541 -34.03 2.28 -2.49
N ASN A 542 -33.17 2.16 -3.51
CA ASN A 542 -33.37 1.25 -4.64
C ASN A 542 -32.31 0.13 -4.73
N LEU A 543 -31.52 -0.06 -3.67
CA LEU A 543 -30.42 -1.04 -3.60
C LEU A 543 -30.82 -2.50 -3.86
N LYS A 544 -32.10 -2.85 -3.68
CA LYS A 544 -32.58 -4.22 -3.88
C LYS A 544 -32.32 -4.74 -5.29
N ALA A 545 -32.35 -3.87 -6.30
CA ALA A 545 -32.10 -4.25 -7.70
C ALA A 545 -30.67 -4.82 -7.88
N LEU A 546 -29.67 -4.14 -7.30
CA LEU A 546 -28.28 -4.57 -7.34
C LEU A 546 -28.06 -5.86 -6.52
N ALA A 547 -28.58 -5.90 -5.29
CA ALA A 547 -28.40 -7.05 -4.40
C ALA A 547 -29.04 -8.32 -4.98
N SER A 548 -30.24 -8.22 -5.54
CA SER A 548 -30.95 -9.37 -6.14
C SER A 548 -30.25 -9.91 -7.40
N SER A 549 -29.44 -9.08 -8.05
CA SER A 549 -28.66 -9.44 -9.24
C SER A 549 -27.22 -9.80 -8.89
N GLY A 550 -26.86 -9.84 -7.60
CA GLY A 550 -25.53 -10.23 -7.13
C GLY A 550 -24.42 -9.24 -7.49
N VAL A 551 -24.73 -7.96 -7.72
CA VAL A 551 -23.72 -6.97 -8.12
C VAL A 551 -22.82 -6.62 -6.92
N PRO A 552 -21.49 -6.86 -6.98
CA PRO A 552 -20.59 -6.47 -5.91
C PRO A 552 -20.38 -4.96 -5.85
N ILE A 553 -20.22 -4.41 -4.65
CA ILE A 553 -19.90 -2.99 -4.43
C ILE A 553 -18.61 -2.84 -3.63
N LEU A 554 -17.73 -1.94 -4.07
CA LEU A 554 -16.60 -1.44 -3.29
C LEU A 554 -16.84 0.03 -2.92
N SER A 555 -16.87 0.34 -1.63
CA SER A 555 -16.99 1.71 -1.13
C SER A 555 -15.73 2.14 -0.39
N VAL A 556 -15.00 3.13 -0.91
CA VAL A 556 -13.90 3.80 -0.20
C VAL A 556 -14.44 5.11 0.41
N CYS A 557 -14.08 5.45 1.65
CA CYS A 557 -14.57 6.69 2.27
C CYS A 557 -13.64 7.21 3.37
N GLY A 558 -13.66 8.53 3.62
CA GLY A 558 -13.01 9.13 4.77
C GLY A 558 -13.84 8.94 6.04
N GLY A 559 -13.22 8.47 7.12
CA GLY A 559 -13.90 8.27 8.41
C GLY A 559 -14.35 9.57 9.09
N ALA A 560 -13.80 10.72 8.68
CA ALA A 560 -14.07 12.05 9.25
C ALA A 560 -14.52 13.06 8.18
N ASP A 561 -15.18 12.61 7.11
CA ASP A 561 -15.63 13.45 6.00
C ASP A 561 -16.78 14.40 6.41
N PRO A 562 -16.58 15.74 6.42
CA PRO A 562 -17.64 16.69 6.76
C PRO A 562 -18.51 17.10 5.56
N VAL A 563 -18.10 16.76 4.33
CA VAL A 563 -18.75 17.17 3.08
C VAL A 563 -19.77 16.12 2.64
N VAL A 564 -19.36 14.86 2.65
CA VAL A 564 -20.20 13.69 2.34
C VAL A 564 -20.08 12.70 3.49
N PRO A 565 -20.79 12.94 4.61
CA PRO A 565 -20.58 12.18 5.84
C PRO A 565 -20.82 10.68 5.62
N PHE A 566 -19.89 9.86 6.12
CA PHE A 566 -19.99 8.40 6.06
C PHE A 566 -21.34 7.91 6.59
N ALA A 567 -21.76 8.41 7.76
CA ALA A 567 -23.01 8.02 8.42
C ALA A 567 -24.27 8.36 7.63
N GLU A 568 -24.20 9.29 6.67
CA GLU A 568 -25.32 9.72 5.82
C GLU A 568 -25.31 9.04 4.43
N ASN A 569 -24.19 8.42 4.03
CA ASN A 569 -24.03 7.82 2.70
C ASN A 569 -23.52 6.36 2.79
N SER A 570 -22.21 6.14 2.69
CA SER A 570 -21.61 4.79 2.67
C SER A 570 -21.99 3.94 3.89
N GLY A 571 -22.19 4.52 5.07
CA GLY A 571 -22.68 3.80 6.25
C GLY A 571 -24.13 3.34 6.14
N ILE A 572 -25.00 4.12 5.49
CA ILE A 572 -26.38 3.70 5.20
C ILE A 572 -26.39 2.63 4.11
N LEU A 573 -25.59 2.82 3.05
CA LEU A 573 -25.38 1.82 2.01
C LEU A 573 -24.94 0.49 2.63
N GLU A 574 -23.93 0.52 3.49
CA GLU A 574 -23.40 -0.67 4.15
C GLU A 574 -24.48 -1.43 4.92
N MET A 575 -25.16 -0.74 5.83
CA MET A 575 -26.24 -1.32 6.62
C MET A 575 -27.35 -1.90 5.74
N ARG A 576 -27.79 -1.18 4.70
CA ARG A 576 -28.92 -1.60 3.87
C ARG A 576 -28.54 -2.72 2.90
N TYR A 577 -27.37 -2.64 2.26
CA TYR A 577 -26.93 -3.62 1.27
C TYR A 577 -26.59 -4.97 1.90
N GLN A 578 -25.92 -4.96 3.05
CA GLN A 578 -25.67 -6.18 3.83
C GLN A 578 -26.98 -6.84 4.29
N LYS A 579 -27.96 -6.05 4.74
CA LYS A 579 -29.29 -6.58 5.11
C LYS A 579 -30.02 -7.23 3.94
N LEU A 580 -29.74 -6.79 2.71
CA LEU A 580 -30.28 -7.37 1.48
C LEU A 580 -29.48 -8.60 1.00
N GLY A 581 -28.38 -8.97 1.69
CA GLY A 581 -27.50 -10.07 1.31
C GLY A 581 -26.54 -9.75 0.16
N GLY A 582 -26.31 -8.47 -0.14
CA GLY A 582 -25.41 -8.05 -1.21
C GLY A 582 -23.93 -8.14 -0.82
N ASP A 583 -23.06 -8.40 -1.80
CA ASP A 583 -21.60 -8.40 -1.64
C ASP A 583 -21.07 -6.95 -1.57
N LEU A 584 -20.52 -6.58 -0.42
CA LEU A 584 -19.99 -5.24 -0.17
C LEU A 584 -18.63 -5.30 0.52
N THR A 585 -17.67 -4.61 -0.07
CA THR A 585 -16.39 -4.26 0.56
C THR A 585 -16.40 -2.77 0.92
N VAL A 586 -16.07 -2.41 2.16
CA VAL A 586 -15.94 -1.01 2.60
C VAL A 586 -14.53 -0.77 3.12
N ILE A 587 -13.86 0.27 2.60
CA ILE A 587 -12.53 0.70 3.05
C ILE A 587 -12.65 2.10 3.64
N VAL A 588 -12.39 2.22 4.94
CA VAL A 588 -12.46 3.50 5.67
C VAL A 588 -11.05 4.04 5.92
N LYS A 589 -10.76 5.25 5.45
CA LYS A 589 -9.52 5.98 5.75
C LYS A 589 -9.67 6.69 7.10
N ALA A 590 -9.12 6.10 8.16
CA ALA A 590 -9.21 6.60 9.54
C ALA A 590 -8.61 8.02 9.67
N ALA A 591 -9.42 8.99 10.11
CA ALA A 591 -9.06 10.41 10.20
C ALA A 591 -8.81 11.15 8.87
N CYS A 592 -9.23 10.58 7.74
CA CYS A 592 -9.29 11.27 6.46
C CYS A 592 -10.59 12.09 6.35
N ASP A 593 -10.48 13.33 5.88
CA ASP A 593 -11.59 14.19 5.48
C ASP A 593 -12.13 13.75 4.09
N HIS A 594 -12.85 14.63 3.38
CA HIS A 594 -13.43 14.32 2.07
C HIS A 594 -12.38 13.93 1.01
N HIS A 595 -11.15 14.41 1.19
CA HIS A 595 -10.05 14.17 0.26
C HIS A 595 -8.85 13.58 0.99
N PRO A 596 -7.97 12.84 0.31
CA PRO A 596 -8.00 12.51 -1.11
C PRO A 596 -9.12 11.51 -1.47
N HIS A 597 -9.60 11.52 -2.72
CA HIS A 597 -10.34 10.36 -3.26
C HIS A 597 -9.36 9.28 -3.73
N SER A 598 -9.89 8.09 -3.93
CA SER A 598 -9.13 6.86 -4.14
C SER A 598 -8.30 6.47 -2.92
N LEU A 599 -7.58 5.36 -3.06
CA LEU A 599 -6.57 4.94 -2.11
C LEU A 599 -5.21 5.40 -2.63
N HIS A 600 -4.33 5.74 -1.69
CA HIS A 600 -2.94 5.98 -2.05
C HIS A 600 -2.31 4.73 -2.69
N ASP A 601 -2.47 3.55 -2.08
CA ASP A 601 -2.22 2.30 -2.79
C ASP A 601 -3.48 1.87 -3.55
N PRO A 602 -3.50 1.87 -4.90
CA PRO A 602 -4.68 1.47 -5.66
C PRO A 602 -4.94 -0.04 -5.66
N THR A 603 -3.99 -0.86 -5.17
CA THR A 603 -4.04 -2.33 -5.26
C THR A 603 -5.37 -2.92 -4.77
N PRO A 604 -5.94 -2.53 -3.62
CA PRO A 604 -7.22 -3.07 -3.18
C PRO A 604 -8.38 -2.80 -4.15
N ILE A 605 -8.37 -1.67 -4.85
CA ILE A 605 -9.39 -1.32 -5.85
C ILE A 605 -9.18 -2.15 -7.13
N VAL A 606 -7.93 -2.31 -7.55
CA VAL A 606 -7.55 -3.03 -8.77
C VAL A 606 -7.85 -4.52 -8.64
N GLU A 607 -7.39 -5.15 -7.55
CA GLU A 607 -7.63 -6.57 -7.28
C GLU A 607 -9.13 -6.86 -7.13
N TRP A 608 -9.89 -5.96 -6.49
CA TRP A 608 -11.34 -6.05 -6.44
C TRP A 608 -11.97 -5.99 -7.84
N ALA A 609 -11.56 -5.05 -8.69
CA ALA A 609 -12.10 -4.90 -10.05
C ALA A 609 -11.80 -6.14 -10.92
N GLU A 610 -10.60 -6.69 -10.83
CA GLU A 610 -10.21 -7.92 -11.55
C GLU A 610 -11.01 -9.13 -11.09
N ARG A 611 -11.20 -9.30 -9.77
CA ARG A 611 -12.01 -10.37 -9.21
C ARG A 611 -13.44 -10.34 -9.72
N VAL A 612 -14.11 -9.19 -9.64
CA VAL A 612 -15.54 -9.10 -10.00
C VAL A 612 -15.79 -9.32 -11.49
N VAL A 613 -14.81 -9.04 -12.36
CA VAL A 613 -14.90 -9.38 -13.79
C VAL A 613 -14.59 -10.86 -14.02
N ALA A 614 -13.60 -11.43 -13.33
CA ALA A 614 -13.24 -12.84 -13.46
C ALA A 614 -14.37 -13.78 -13.00
N ASP A 615 -15.03 -13.48 -11.89
CA ASP A 615 -16.15 -14.27 -11.35
C ASP A 615 -17.32 -14.35 -12.33
N GLN A 616 -17.49 -13.34 -13.18
CA GLN A 616 -18.54 -13.31 -14.21
C GLN A 616 -18.17 -14.04 -15.50
N ALA A 617 -16.88 -14.32 -15.74
CA ALA A 617 -16.41 -15.11 -16.89
C ALA A 617 -16.52 -16.63 -16.64
N GLY A 618 -16.72 -17.04 -15.39
CA GLY A 618 -16.81 -18.45 -14.96
C GLY A 618 -18.23 -19.04 -14.88
N ASN A 619 -19.27 -18.29 -15.25
CA ASN A 619 -20.68 -18.73 -15.24
C ASN A 619 -21.26 -18.93 -16.64
#